data_AF-A0A4Y2BZG4-F1
#
_entry.id   AF-A0A4Y2BZG4-F1
#
_cell.length_a   1.000
_cell.length_b   1.000
_cell.length_c   1.000
_cell.angle_alpha   90.00
_cell.angle_beta   90.00
_cell.angle_gamma   90.00
#
_symmetry.space_group_name_H-M   'P 1'
#
loop_
_entity.id
_entity.type
_entity.pdbx_description
1 polymer ?
#
loop_
_entity_poly.entity_id
_entity_poly.type
_entity_poly.pdbx_seq_one_letter_code
_entity_poly.pdbx_strand_id
1 'polypeptide(L)'
;MAYGVVIYTRVVKDCNVEVNLLVSKSRVAPLTKITMPRLELLGALLAARLASKVKAIVDLKRPSKVFFWTDSKITLHWIKGSSKRWKSFVSNRVTEIQSLCDTSAWAHCPGKQNPADFLSRGVNVEILLNSDLWWKGPQFLREVDFPTDTGNDDTSISLHDISDELKKTSDYSPLTLTVLNHNSFIDDILKISNNYMSIIRIMCYVLRFIHNVKNIERLTGHLTIKELQRAEIYSALFTKQRVSFGIE
;
A
#
# COMPACT_ATOMS: atom_id res chain seq x y z
N MET A 1 -23.37 8.59 -13.82
CA MET A 1 -22.52 8.56 -12.60
C MET A 1 -21.67 9.82 -12.55
N ALA A 2 -21.40 10.33 -11.36
CA ALA A 2 -20.51 11.45 -11.12
C ALA A 2 -19.53 11.11 -10.00
N TYR A 3 -18.47 11.87 -9.86
CA TYR A 3 -17.56 11.83 -8.72
C TYR A 3 -17.40 13.25 -8.18
N GLY A 4 -17.12 13.39 -6.89
CA GLY A 4 -17.05 14.70 -6.26
C GLY A 4 -16.16 14.73 -5.04
N VAL A 5 -15.92 15.94 -4.55
CA VAL A 5 -15.19 16.25 -3.33
C VAL A 5 -15.97 17.29 -2.54
N VAL A 6 -15.88 17.18 -1.23
CA VAL A 6 -16.37 18.15 -0.26
C VAL A 6 -15.23 18.51 0.68
N ILE A 7 -14.97 19.81 0.86
CA ILE A 7 -13.94 20.34 1.74
C ILE A 7 -14.62 21.12 2.86
N TYR A 8 -14.26 20.79 4.09
CA TYR A 8 -14.72 21.47 5.29
C TYR A 8 -13.58 22.29 5.90
N THR A 9 -13.93 23.39 6.55
CA THR A 9 -13.07 24.05 7.53
C THR A 9 -13.39 23.50 8.90
N ARG A 10 -12.35 23.27 9.71
CA ARG A 10 -12.47 22.83 11.09
C ARG A 10 -11.70 23.80 11.98
N VAL A 11 -12.40 24.44 12.91
CA VAL A 11 -11.83 25.39 13.86
C VAL A 11 -12.02 24.82 15.26
N VAL A 12 -10.92 24.74 16.02
CA VAL A 12 -10.94 24.29 17.42
C VAL A 12 -10.68 25.51 18.31
N LYS A 13 -11.61 25.80 19.22
CA LYS A 13 -11.50 26.88 20.20
C LYS A 13 -11.98 26.38 21.56
N ASP A 14 -11.11 26.38 22.57
CA ASP A 14 -11.45 26.11 23.97
C ASP A 14 -12.33 24.85 24.17
N CYS A 15 -12.00 23.75 23.46
CA CYS A 15 -12.72 22.46 23.41
C CYS A 15 -14.01 22.43 22.58
N ASN A 16 -14.41 23.53 21.93
CA ASN A 16 -15.47 23.53 20.94
C ASN A 16 -14.89 23.35 19.53
N VAL A 17 -15.48 22.44 18.76
CA VAL A 17 -15.07 22.14 17.39
C VAL A 17 -16.18 22.58 16.45
N GLU A 18 -15.89 23.57 15.63
CA GLU A 18 -16.81 24.05 14.60
C GLU A 18 -16.36 23.53 13.24
N VAL A 19 -17.28 22.90 12.52
CA VAL A 19 -17.05 22.34 11.19
C VAL A 19 -18.04 22.96 10.21
N ASN A 20 -17.52 23.62 9.18
CA ASN A 20 -18.32 24.32 8.19
C ASN A 20 -17.91 23.92 6.79
N LEU A 21 -18.88 23.65 5.92
CA LEU A 21 -18.67 23.43 4.50
C LEU A 21 -17.98 24.64 3.87
N LEU A 22 -16.81 24.44 3.27
CA LEU A 22 -16.05 25.50 2.61
C LEU A 22 -16.26 25.49 1.09
N VAL A 23 -16.08 24.32 0.47
CA VAL A 23 -16.25 24.17 -0.97
C VAL A 23 -16.61 22.74 -1.32
N SER A 24 -17.50 22.57 -2.29
CA SER A 24 -17.77 21.28 -2.92
C SER A 24 -17.57 21.37 -4.43
N LYS A 25 -17.18 20.26 -5.06
CA LYS A 25 -16.97 20.19 -6.50
C LYS A 25 -17.30 18.81 -7.02
N SER A 26 -18.12 18.73 -8.06
CA SER A 26 -18.45 17.49 -8.75
C SER A 26 -18.00 17.51 -10.21
N ARG A 27 -17.87 16.32 -10.80
CA ARG A 27 -17.61 16.10 -12.22
C ARG A 27 -18.39 14.88 -12.69
N VAL A 28 -18.94 14.97 -13.89
CA VAL A 28 -19.59 13.83 -14.55
C VAL A 28 -18.53 12.79 -14.92
N ALA A 29 -18.86 11.51 -14.75
CA ALA A 29 -17.99 10.42 -15.17
C ALA A 29 -17.70 10.51 -16.68
N PRO A 30 -16.45 10.24 -17.13
CA PRO A 30 -16.13 10.22 -18.55
C PRO A 30 -17.02 9.24 -19.33
N LEU A 31 -17.30 9.55 -20.60
CA LEU A 31 -18.09 8.68 -21.48
C LEU A 31 -17.41 7.33 -21.78
N THR A 32 -16.08 7.28 -21.65
CA THR A 32 -15.31 6.04 -21.77
C THR A 32 -15.62 5.12 -20.60
N LYS A 33 -15.76 3.81 -20.86
CA LYS A 33 -15.95 2.80 -19.80
C LYS A 33 -14.75 2.81 -18.84
N ILE A 34 -15.00 3.23 -17.60
CA ILE A 34 -14.03 3.27 -16.50
C ILE A 34 -14.63 2.46 -15.35
N THR A 35 -13.78 1.71 -14.65
CA THR A 35 -14.19 0.89 -13.49
C THR A 35 -14.50 1.78 -12.29
N MET A 36 -15.34 1.29 -11.36
CA MET A 36 -15.67 2.02 -10.14
C MET A 36 -14.45 2.46 -9.32
N PRO A 37 -13.43 1.61 -9.07
CA PRO A 37 -12.23 2.03 -8.34
C PRO A 37 -11.46 3.16 -9.02
N ARG A 38 -11.43 3.19 -10.35
CA ARG A 38 -10.80 4.28 -11.11
C ARG A 38 -11.60 5.58 -11.02
N LEU A 39 -12.92 5.54 -10.89
CA LEU A 39 -13.75 6.72 -10.64
C LEU A 39 -13.53 7.26 -9.23
N GLU A 40 -13.41 6.39 -8.24
CA GLU A 40 -13.07 6.76 -6.86
C GLU A 40 -11.70 7.45 -6.79
N LEU A 41 -10.69 6.90 -7.49
CA LEU A 41 -9.36 7.52 -7.63
C LEU A 41 -9.42 8.91 -8.32
N LEU A 42 -10.33 9.10 -9.28
CA LEU A 42 -10.55 10.43 -9.89
C LEU A 42 -11.14 11.43 -8.89
N GLY A 43 -12.03 10.98 -8.00
CA GLY A 43 -12.52 11.75 -6.86
C GLY A 43 -11.38 12.18 -5.93
N ALA A 44 -10.52 11.24 -5.54
CA ALA A 44 -9.35 11.52 -4.71
C ALA A 44 -8.38 12.52 -5.38
N LEU A 45 -8.11 12.38 -6.68
CA LEU A 45 -7.28 13.32 -7.42
C LEU A 45 -7.90 14.73 -7.49
N LEU A 46 -9.23 14.81 -7.70
CA LEU A 46 -9.94 16.08 -7.67
C LEU A 46 -9.83 16.73 -6.28
N ALA A 47 -9.90 15.93 -5.22
CA ALA A 47 -9.73 16.41 -3.86
C ALA A 47 -8.33 16.95 -3.59
N ALA A 48 -7.27 16.23 -3.97
CA ALA A 48 -5.88 16.67 -3.80
C ALA A 48 -5.62 18.02 -4.51
N ARG A 49 -6.09 18.14 -5.76
CA ARG A 49 -5.95 19.38 -6.54
C ARG A 49 -6.73 20.55 -5.95
N LEU A 50 -7.96 20.32 -5.51
CA LEU A 50 -8.79 21.37 -4.92
C LEU A 50 -8.23 21.81 -3.57
N ALA A 51 -7.85 20.86 -2.72
CA ALA A 51 -7.26 21.13 -1.41
C ALA A 51 -5.94 21.89 -1.51
N SER A 52 -5.07 21.55 -2.47
CA SER A 52 -3.83 22.31 -2.72
C SER A 52 -4.10 23.79 -3.02
N LYS A 53 -5.09 24.09 -3.87
CA LYS A 53 -5.49 25.47 -4.19
C LYS A 53 -6.12 26.18 -3.00
N VAL A 54 -7.02 25.50 -2.28
CA VAL A 54 -7.69 26.07 -1.11
C VAL A 54 -6.68 26.35 0.00
N LYS A 55 -5.77 25.41 0.29
CA LYS A 55 -4.71 25.55 1.28
C LYS A 55 -3.85 26.77 1.00
N ALA A 56 -3.43 26.98 -0.25
CA ALA A 56 -2.65 28.16 -0.63
C ALA A 56 -3.35 29.49 -0.29
N ILE A 57 -4.69 29.54 -0.33
CA ILE A 57 -5.46 30.74 0.01
C ILE A 57 -5.68 30.85 1.53
N VAL A 58 -6.03 29.75 2.19
CA VAL A 58 -6.31 29.72 3.63
C VAL A 58 -5.05 30.03 4.44
N ASP A 59 -3.90 29.48 4.01
CA ASP A 59 -2.62 29.66 4.69
C ASP A 59 -2.11 31.12 4.65
N LEU A 60 -2.60 31.95 3.73
CA LEU A 60 -2.30 33.39 3.73
C LEU A 60 -2.77 34.08 5.02
N LYS A 61 -3.86 33.57 5.62
CA LYS A 61 -4.39 34.09 6.88
C LYS A 61 -3.82 33.35 8.08
N ARG A 62 -3.78 32.02 8.02
CA ARG A 62 -3.29 31.19 9.13
C ARG A 62 -2.83 29.82 8.62
N PRO A 63 -1.65 29.33 9.04
CA PRO A 63 -1.19 27.99 8.71
C PRO A 63 -2.22 26.93 9.10
N SER A 64 -2.58 26.09 8.14
CA SER A 64 -3.59 25.04 8.29
C SER A 64 -3.02 23.65 8.00
N LYS A 65 -3.52 22.64 8.73
CA LYS A 65 -3.30 21.22 8.40
C LYS A 65 -4.43 20.73 7.51
N VAL A 66 -4.12 19.84 6.57
CA VAL A 66 -5.09 19.25 5.65
C VAL A 66 -5.10 17.74 5.83
N PHE A 67 -6.30 17.18 5.90
CA PHE A 67 -6.55 15.76 6.04
C PHE A 67 -7.52 15.32 4.95
N PHE A 68 -7.37 14.08 4.48
CA PHE A 68 -8.14 13.53 3.37
C PHE A 68 -8.83 12.24 3.79
N TRP A 69 -10.08 12.08 3.36
CA TRP A 69 -10.87 10.88 3.62
C TRP A 69 -11.47 10.32 2.34
N THR A 70 -11.46 8.99 2.24
CA THR A 70 -12.10 8.22 1.17
C THR A 70 -12.74 6.97 1.77
N ASP A 71 -13.91 6.58 1.27
CA ASP A 71 -14.57 5.31 1.61
C ASP A 71 -14.06 4.14 0.76
N SER A 72 -13.41 4.44 -0.36
CA SER A 72 -12.73 3.44 -1.18
C SER A 72 -11.43 2.97 -0.54
N LYS A 73 -11.44 1.76 0.02
CA LYS A 73 -10.26 1.05 0.52
C LYS A 73 -9.22 0.78 -0.59
N ILE A 74 -9.69 0.49 -1.80
CA ILE A 74 -8.82 0.28 -2.97
C ILE A 74 -8.07 1.57 -3.32
N THR A 75 -8.79 2.70 -3.37
CA THR A 75 -8.18 4.01 -3.64
C THR A 75 -7.18 4.39 -2.56
N LEU A 76 -7.53 4.18 -1.28
CA LEU A 76 -6.65 4.44 -0.15
C LEU A 76 -5.35 3.61 -0.25
N HIS A 77 -5.47 2.33 -0.58
CA HIS A 77 -4.32 1.45 -0.77
C HIS A 77 -3.43 1.88 -1.94
N TRP A 78 -4.02 2.30 -3.06
CA TRP A 78 -3.24 2.83 -4.17
C TRP A 78 -2.47 4.10 -3.80
N ILE A 79 -3.07 5.01 -3.04
CA ILE A 79 -2.45 6.27 -2.61
C ILE A 79 -1.32 6.02 -1.60
N LYS A 80 -1.52 5.12 -0.63
CA LYS A 80 -0.48 4.78 0.37
C LYS A 80 0.64 3.91 -0.18
N GLY A 81 0.38 3.17 -1.26
CA GLY A 81 1.35 2.29 -1.91
C GLY A 81 2.30 2.97 -2.90
N SER A 82 3.23 2.18 -3.47
CA SER A 82 4.12 2.65 -4.54
C SER A 82 3.38 2.76 -5.87
N SER A 83 3.31 3.98 -6.42
CA SER A 83 2.63 4.26 -7.69
C SER A 83 3.16 3.44 -8.87
N LYS A 84 4.44 3.04 -8.83
CA LYS A 84 5.12 2.32 -9.91
C LYS A 84 4.54 0.94 -10.19
N ARG A 85 3.91 0.31 -9.18
CA ARG A 85 3.34 -1.05 -9.24
C ARG A 85 2.10 -1.15 -10.12
N TRP A 86 1.42 -0.02 -10.34
CA TRP A 86 0.13 0.03 -11.05
C TRP A 86 0.29 0.36 -12.53
N LYS A 87 -0.71 0.00 -13.35
CA LYS A 87 -0.83 0.42 -14.75
C LYS A 87 -0.89 1.94 -14.87
N SER A 88 -0.55 2.47 -16.05
CA SER A 88 -0.33 3.91 -16.28
C SER A 88 -1.48 4.81 -15.83
N PHE A 89 -2.74 4.38 -15.96
CA PHE A 89 -3.89 5.16 -15.52
C PHE A 89 -3.85 5.47 -14.01
N VAL A 90 -3.65 4.42 -13.19
CA VAL A 90 -3.59 4.53 -11.73
C VAL A 90 -2.26 5.14 -11.31
N SER A 91 -1.15 4.66 -11.90
CA SER A 91 0.22 5.11 -11.59
C SER A 91 0.39 6.62 -11.73
N ASN A 92 -0.06 7.20 -12.85
CA ASN A 92 0.11 8.63 -13.10
C ASN A 92 -0.72 9.48 -12.12
N ARG A 93 -1.94 9.04 -11.79
CA ARG A 93 -2.84 9.77 -10.88
C ARG A 93 -2.38 9.67 -9.43
N VAL A 94 -1.93 8.50 -9.00
CA VAL A 94 -1.34 8.30 -7.67
C VAL A 94 -0.08 9.15 -7.53
N THR A 95 0.79 9.16 -8.54
CA THR A 95 2.01 9.99 -8.52
C THR A 95 1.66 11.48 -8.38
N GLU A 96 0.64 11.95 -9.09
CA GLU A 96 0.17 13.33 -8.95
C GLU A 96 -0.39 13.61 -7.55
N ILE A 97 -1.23 12.74 -6.99
CA ILE A 97 -1.74 12.87 -5.62
C ILE A 97 -0.58 12.97 -4.62
N GLN A 98 0.37 12.05 -4.70
CA GLN A 98 1.56 11.99 -3.84
C GLN A 98 2.46 13.23 -3.97
N SER A 99 2.42 13.92 -5.10
CA SER A 99 3.14 15.19 -5.29
C SER A 99 2.43 16.41 -4.69
N LEU A 100 1.10 16.32 -4.50
CA LEU A 100 0.27 17.43 -4.03
C LEU A 100 0.02 17.40 -2.52
N CYS A 101 0.04 16.22 -1.91
CA CYS A 101 -0.18 16.05 -0.48
C CYS A 101 0.57 14.84 0.08
N ASP A 102 0.80 14.89 1.39
CA ASP A 102 1.38 13.77 2.13
C ASP A 102 0.41 12.57 2.16
N THR A 103 0.92 11.38 1.89
CA THR A 103 0.14 10.13 1.93
C THR A 103 -0.29 9.77 3.35
N SER A 104 0.45 10.23 4.36
CA SER A 104 0.10 10.03 5.78
C SER A 104 -1.21 10.73 6.16
N ALA A 105 -1.58 11.80 5.45
CA ALA A 105 -2.80 12.57 5.70
C ALA A 105 -4.09 11.90 5.18
N TRP A 106 -3.99 10.74 4.52
CA TRP A 106 -5.13 10.01 3.98
C TRP A 106 -5.63 8.92 4.93
N ALA A 107 -6.93 8.97 5.23
CA ALA A 107 -7.62 8.01 6.09
C ALA A 107 -8.88 7.44 5.41
N HIS A 108 -9.35 6.31 5.93
CA HIS A 108 -10.60 5.72 5.50
C HIS A 108 -11.78 6.44 6.19
N CYS A 109 -12.85 6.71 5.43
CA CYS A 109 -14.13 7.17 6.00
C CYS A 109 -15.19 6.09 5.75
N PRO A 110 -15.98 5.68 6.76
CA PRO A 110 -17.10 4.78 6.53
C PRO A 110 -18.05 5.35 5.47
N GLY A 111 -18.46 4.56 4.47
CA GLY A 111 -19.26 5.06 3.34
C GLY A 111 -20.55 5.79 3.73
N LYS A 112 -21.22 5.39 4.82
CA LYS A 112 -22.42 6.09 5.33
C LYS A 112 -22.12 7.50 5.85
N GLN A 113 -20.87 7.81 6.16
CA GLN A 113 -20.40 9.10 6.61
C GLN A 113 -19.66 9.88 5.51
N ASN A 114 -19.70 9.42 4.25
CA ASN A 114 -19.08 10.13 3.13
C ASN A 114 -20.05 11.16 2.51
N PRO A 115 -19.89 12.47 2.74
CA PRO A 115 -20.78 13.48 2.15
C PRO A 115 -20.62 13.62 0.63
N ALA A 116 -19.49 13.15 0.05
CA ALA A 116 -19.29 13.17 -1.40
C ALA A 116 -20.26 12.24 -2.15
N ASP A 117 -20.91 11.31 -1.46
CA ASP A 117 -21.93 10.44 -2.04
C ASP A 117 -23.18 11.21 -2.49
N PHE A 118 -23.51 12.33 -1.83
CA PHE A 118 -24.58 13.22 -2.29
C PHE A 118 -24.27 13.81 -3.67
N LEU A 119 -23.00 14.03 -3.99
CA LEU A 119 -22.57 14.54 -5.29
C LEU A 119 -22.54 13.46 -6.38
N SER A 120 -22.21 12.21 -6.02
CA SER A 120 -22.03 11.12 -6.98
C SER A 120 -23.37 10.45 -7.36
N ARG A 121 -24.27 10.30 -6.39
CA ARG A 121 -25.59 9.64 -6.54
C ARG A 121 -26.73 10.61 -6.82
N GLY A 122 -26.54 11.89 -6.48
CA GLY A 122 -27.62 12.87 -6.43
C GLY A 122 -28.45 12.71 -5.15
N VAL A 123 -29.09 13.80 -4.73
CA VAL A 123 -29.91 13.85 -3.53
C VAL A 123 -31.08 14.80 -3.73
N ASN A 124 -32.21 14.51 -3.10
CA ASN A 124 -33.35 15.42 -3.08
C ASN A 124 -32.99 16.71 -2.32
N VAL A 125 -33.45 17.86 -2.82
CA VAL A 125 -33.17 19.19 -2.24
C VAL A 125 -33.64 19.28 -0.78
N GLU A 126 -34.79 18.71 -0.44
CA GLU A 126 -35.32 18.73 0.94
C GLU A 126 -34.43 17.95 1.90
N ILE A 127 -33.90 16.80 1.46
CA ILE A 127 -32.95 15.99 2.24
C ILE A 127 -31.63 16.77 2.40
N LEU A 128 -31.17 17.41 1.33
CA LEU A 128 -29.92 18.18 1.35
C LEU A 128 -30.00 19.37 2.30
N LEU A 129 -31.12 20.12 2.29
CA LEU A 129 -31.34 21.26 3.17
C LEU A 129 -31.30 20.87 4.65
N ASN A 130 -31.82 19.69 4.99
CA ASN A 130 -31.88 19.18 6.37
C ASN A 130 -30.69 18.26 6.74
N SER A 131 -29.68 18.13 5.87
CA SER A 131 -28.57 17.20 6.08
C SER A 131 -27.44 17.82 6.89
N ASP A 132 -27.38 17.48 8.19
CA ASP A 132 -26.23 17.80 9.04
C ASP A 132 -24.91 17.23 8.49
N LEU A 133 -24.96 16.04 7.87
CA LEU A 133 -23.79 15.41 7.25
C LEU A 133 -23.22 16.29 6.13
N TRP A 134 -24.07 16.94 5.35
CA TRP A 134 -23.63 17.82 4.27
C TRP A 134 -23.08 19.14 4.79
N TRP A 135 -23.81 19.81 5.69
CA TRP A 135 -23.46 21.17 6.13
C TRP A 135 -22.38 21.20 7.20
N LYS A 136 -22.43 20.27 8.16
CA LYS A 136 -21.54 20.19 9.33
C LYS A 136 -20.51 19.07 9.23
N GLY A 137 -20.57 18.27 8.16
CA GLY A 137 -19.66 17.17 7.93
C GLY A 137 -19.92 15.93 8.82
N PRO A 138 -19.08 14.90 8.68
CA PRO A 138 -19.12 13.69 9.49
C PRO A 138 -19.01 13.97 10.99
N GLN A 139 -19.63 13.12 11.81
CA GLN A 139 -19.62 13.29 13.26
C GLN A 139 -18.19 13.29 13.84
N PHE A 140 -17.31 12.42 13.34
CA PHE A 140 -15.93 12.36 13.81
C PHE A 140 -15.14 13.66 13.57
N LEU A 141 -15.52 14.50 12.60
CA LEU A 141 -14.84 15.80 12.41
C LEU A 141 -15.17 16.81 13.51
N ARG A 142 -16.30 16.63 14.19
CA ARG A 142 -16.78 17.50 15.28
C ARG A 142 -16.23 17.08 16.65
N GLU A 143 -15.51 15.96 16.71
CA GLU A 143 -14.81 15.51 17.92
C GLU A 143 -13.45 16.23 18.02
N VAL A 144 -12.97 16.48 19.25
CA VAL A 144 -11.68 17.17 19.50
C VAL A 144 -10.53 16.34 18.94
N ASP A 145 -10.54 15.05 19.30
CA ASP A 145 -9.68 14.02 18.75
C ASP A 145 -10.46 13.30 17.66
N PHE A 146 -10.07 13.48 16.41
CA PHE A 146 -10.65 12.77 15.29
C PHE A 146 -9.65 11.72 14.77
N PRO A 147 -10.13 10.59 14.23
CA PRO A 147 -9.26 9.54 13.73
C PRO A 147 -8.37 10.08 12.62
N THR A 148 -7.11 10.34 12.98
CA THR A 148 -6.08 10.84 12.08
C THR A 148 -5.23 9.70 11.53
N ASP A 149 -5.12 8.64 12.33
CA ASP A 149 -4.37 7.44 12.01
C ASP A 149 -5.30 6.24 12.16
N THR A 150 -5.92 5.81 11.06
CA THR A 150 -6.30 4.39 10.96
C THR A 150 -5.02 3.63 10.61
N GLY A 151 -4.07 3.66 11.54
CA GLY A 151 -2.88 2.85 11.50
C GLY A 151 -3.32 1.40 11.48
N ASN A 152 -2.87 0.65 10.48
CA ASN A 152 -3.10 -0.78 10.36
C ASN A 152 -4.57 -1.19 10.45
N ASP A 153 -5.44 -0.55 9.67
CA ASP A 153 -6.54 -1.34 9.12
C ASP A 153 -5.84 -2.41 8.26
N ASP A 154 -5.66 -3.62 8.82
CA ASP A 154 -5.42 -4.87 8.12
C ASP A 154 -6.56 -5.05 7.12
N THR A 155 -6.52 -4.21 6.10
CA THR A 155 -7.43 -4.21 4.98
C THR A 155 -6.85 -5.29 4.11
N SER A 156 -7.27 -6.51 4.38
CA SER A 156 -7.15 -7.63 3.46
C SER A 156 -7.95 -7.27 2.20
N ILE A 157 -7.42 -6.36 1.40
CA ILE A 157 -7.94 -6.10 0.06
C ILE A 157 -7.63 -7.37 -0.70
N SER A 158 -8.67 -7.98 -1.25
CA SER A 158 -8.51 -9.20 -2.01
C SER A 158 -7.51 -8.93 -3.13
N LEU A 159 -6.54 -9.83 -3.31
CA LEU A 159 -5.60 -9.74 -4.43
C LEU A 159 -6.36 -9.71 -5.77
N HIS A 160 -7.56 -10.30 -5.82
CA HIS A 160 -8.45 -10.24 -6.98
C HIS A 160 -8.91 -8.82 -7.32
N ASP A 161 -9.17 -7.97 -6.31
CA ASP A 161 -9.69 -6.61 -6.52
C ASP A 161 -8.63 -5.67 -7.10
N ILE A 162 -7.35 -6.02 -6.94
CA ILE A 162 -6.22 -5.20 -7.38
C ILE A 162 -5.47 -5.83 -8.57
N SER A 163 -5.53 -7.16 -8.76
CA SER A 163 -4.72 -7.90 -9.75
C SER A 163 -4.80 -7.32 -11.15
N ASP A 164 -5.97 -6.81 -11.54
CA ASP A 164 -6.20 -6.24 -12.85
C ASP A 164 -5.46 -4.91 -13.08
N GLU A 165 -5.12 -4.18 -12.03
CA GLU A 165 -4.40 -2.91 -12.11
C GLU A 165 -2.91 -3.04 -11.84
N LEU A 166 -2.43 -4.20 -11.39
CA LEU A 166 -0.99 -4.46 -11.34
C LEU A 166 -0.42 -4.43 -12.76
N LYS A 167 0.74 -3.77 -12.90
CA LYS A 167 1.57 -3.97 -14.10
C LYS A 167 1.94 -5.44 -14.14
N LYS A 168 1.56 -6.11 -15.23
CA LYS A 168 2.14 -7.39 -15.59
C LYS A 168 3.64 -7.13 -15.76
N THR A 169 4.45 -7.64 -14.84
CA THR A 169 5.89 -7.52 -14.89
C THR A 169 6.38 -8.33 -16.08
N SER A 170 6.56 -7.71 -17.24
CA SER A 170 7.18 -8.38 -18.39
C SER A 170 8.71 -8.37 -18.31
N ASP A 171 9.36 -7.45 -17.59
CA ASP A 171 10.83 -7.27 -17.73
C ASP A 171 11.62 -6.92 -16.47
N TYR A 172 11.07 -7.11 -15.27
CA TYR A 172 11.89 -7.08 -14.05
C TYR A 172 11.44 -8.21 -13.15
N SER A 173 12.28 -9.22 -13.02
CA SER A 173 12.15 -10.32 -12.06
C SER A 173 11.88 -9.73 -10.67
N PRO A 174 10.66 -9.83 -10.11
CA PRO A 174 10.54 -9.71 -8.68
C PRO A 174 11.27 -10.94 -8.13
N LEU A 175 12.28 -10.71 -7.28
CA LEU A 175 12.83 -11.74 -6.40
C LEU A 175 11.67 -12.33 -5.60
N THR A 176 11.03 -13.31 -6.20
CA THR A 176 9.95 -14.10 -5.64
C THR A 176 10.68 -15.27 -5.03
N LEU A 177 10.82 -15.27 -3.70
CA LEU A 177 11.24 -16.47 -2.99
C LEU A 177 10.06 -17.44 -3.04
N THR A 178 9.81 -18.02 -4.22
CA THR A 178 9.01 -19.22 -4.35
C THR A 178 9.78 -20.31 -3.61
N VAL A 179 9.29 -20.68 -2.43
CA VAL A 179 9.67 -21.94 -1.79
C VAL A 179 9.11 -23.04 -2.69
N LEU A 180 9.84 -23.34 -3.76
CA LEU A 180 9.65 -24.57 -4.50
C LEU A 180 10.20 -25.66 -3.58
N ASN A 181 9.29 -26.48 -3.04
CA ASN A 181 9.62 -27.74 -2.36
C ASN A 181 10.20 -28.74 -3.38
N HIS A 182 11.30 -28.39 -4.01
CA HIS A 182 12.04 -29.29 -4.87
C HIS A 182 13.48 -29.34 -4.41
N ASN A 183 13.95 -30.56 -4.22
CA ASN A 183 15.32 -30.96 -3.91
C ASN A 183 16.36 -30.50 -4.98
N SER A 184 15.99 -29.59 -5.89
CA SER A 184 16.79 -29.16 -7.04
C SER A 184 17.97 -28.26 -6.69
N PHE A 185 17.91 -27.51 -5.58
CA PHE A 185 19.00 -26.62 -5.18
C PHE A 185 20.35 -27.36 -5.02
N ILE A 186 20.30 -28.58 -4.47
CA ILE A 186 21.50 -29.39 -4.27
C ILE A 186 21.97 -30.00 -5.60
N ASP A 187 21.05 -30.47 -6.45
CA ASP A 187 21.41 -30.97 -7.78
C ASP A 187 22.08 -29.87 -8.62
N ASP A 188 21.62 -28.64 -8.49
CA ASP A 188 22.22 -27.48 -9.15
C ASP A 188 23.61 -27.18 -8.58
N ILE A 189 23.81 -27.29 -7.26
CA ILE A 189 25.14 -27.13 -6.64
C ILE A 189 26.12 -28.24 -7.06
N LEU A 190 25.66 -29.49 -7.13
CA LEU A 190 26.49 -30.62 -7.56
C LEU A 190 26.90 -30.50 -9.04
N LYS A 191 26.06 -29.90 -9.89
CA LYS A 191 26.39 -29.61 -11.29
C LYS A 191 27.43 -28.51 -11.47
N ILE A 192 27.59 -27.59 -10.51
CA ILE A 192 28.51 -26.45 -10.63
C ILE A 192 29.98 -26.90 -10.61
N SER A 193 30.34 -27.95 -9.88
CA SER A 193 31.72 -28.44 -9.88
C SER A 193 31.84 -29.90 -9.47
N ASN A 194 32.72 -30.65 -10.15
CA ASN A 194 33.09 -32.01 -9.76
C ASN A 194 34.12 -32.07 -8.61
N ASN A 195 34.52 -30.91 -8.06
CA ASN A 195 35.49 -30.86 -6.97
C ASN A 195 34.75 -30.81 -5.62
N TYR A 196 34.91 -31.88 -4.84
CA TYR A 196 34.33 -32.02 -3.51
C TYR A 196 34.63 -30.80 -2.61
N MET A 197 35.87 -30.33 -2.58
CA MET A 197 36.25 -29.20 -1.73
C MET A 197 35.61 -27.87 -2.17
N SER A 198 35.34 -27.71 -3.46
CA SER A 198 34.62 -26.55 -3.98
C SER A 198 33.15 -26.57 -3.56
N ILE A 199 32.50 -27.73 -3.63
CA ILE A 199 31.12 -27.91 -3.18
C ILE A 199 30.98 -27.61 -1.68
N ILE A 200 31.89 -28.16 -0.85
CA ILE A 200 31.86 -27.93 0.60
C ILE A 200 32.03 -26.44 0.93
N ARG A 201 32.90 -25.72 0.21
CA ARG A 201 33.07 -24.27 0.38
C ARG A 201 31.81 -23.49 -0.02
N ILE A 202 31.17 -23.85 -1.14
CA ILE A 202 29.90 -23.23 -1.57
C ILE A 202 28.82 -23.44 -0.50
N MET A 203 28.64 -24.69 -0.04
CA MET A 203 27.70 -25.03 1.02
C MET A 203 27.99 -24.29 2.33
N CYS A 204 29.26 -24.13 2.67
CA CYS A 204 29.70 -23.37 3.83
C CYS A 204 29.27 -21.90 3.75
N TYR A 205 29.42 -21.26 2.59
CA TYR A 205 28.97 -19.87 2.40
C TYR A 205 27.45 -19.75 2.41
N VAL A 206 26.72 -20.71 1.85
CA VAL A 206 25.24 -20.75 1.90
C VAL A 206 24.77 -20.84 3.36
N LEU A 207 25.34 -21.75 4.15
CA LEU A 207 25.01 -21.90 5.56
C LEU A 207 25.40 -20.66 6.39
N ARG A 208 26.54 -20.04 6.10
CA ARG A 208 26.98 -18.78 6.74
C ARG A 208 26.02 -17.64 6.42
N PHE A 209 25.55 -17.54 5.18
CA PHE A 209 24.54 -16.56 4.78
C PHE A 209 23.24 -16.78 5.58
N ILE A 210 22.73 -18.01 5.63
CA ILE A 210 21.53 -18.35 6.41
C ILE A 210 21.72 -18.00 7.89
N HIS A 211 22.89 -18.26 8.46
CA HIS A 211 23.21 -17.92 9.84
C HIS A 211 23.19 -16.41 10.07
N ASN A 212 23.81 -15.62 9.20
CA ASN A 212 23.88 -14.16 9.31
C ASN A 212 22.54 -13.44 9.07
N VAL A 213 21.59 -14.10 8.39
CA VAL A 213 20.21 -13.62 8.26
C VAL A 213 19.38 -13.93 9.52
N LYS A 214 19.67 -15.04 10.20
CA LYS A 214 18.91 -15.50 11.38
C LYS A 214 19.43 -14.96 12.71
N ASN A 215 20.69 -14.53 12.79
CA ASN A 215 21.33 -14.10 14.02
C ASN A 215 21.92 -12.69 13.92
N ILE A 216 21.94 -11.99 15.06
CA ILE A 216 22.49 -10.63 15.18
C ILE A 216 24.03 -10.67 15.12
N GLU A 217 24.64 -11.71 15.70
CA GLU A 217 26.08 -11.97 15.60
C GLU A 217 26.43 -12.54 14.22
N ARG A 218 27.25 -11.80 13.47
CA ARG A 218 27.59 -12.15 12.09
C ARG A 218 28.96 -12.81 12.01
N LEU A 219 29.01 -13.95 11.33
CA LEU A 219 30.25 -14.62 10.96
C LEU A 219 30.85 -13.93 9.73
N THR A 220 32.07 -13.40 9.87
CA THR A 220 32.82 -12.70 8.82
C THR A 220 34.29 -13.17 8.80
N GLY A 221 35.00 -12.99 7.68
CA GLY A 221 36.38 -13.42 7.50
C GLY A 221 36.55 -14.80 6.85
N HIS A 222 37.72 -15.42 7.02
CA HIS A 222 38.05 -16.72 6.40
C HIS A 222 37.12 -17.85 6.89
N LEU A 223 36.97 -18.90 6.07
CA LEU A 223 36.20 -20.08 6.44
C LEU A 223 36.91 -20.81 7.58
N THR A 224 36.21 -20.99 8.71
CA THR A 224 36.75 -21.75 9.84
C THR A 224 36.57 -23.25 9.62
N ILE A 225 37.44 -24.05 10.24
CA ILE A 225 37.38 -25.53 10.16
C ILE A 225 36.03 -26.06 10.67
N LYS A 226 35.45 -25.40 11.69
CA LYS A 226 34.14 -25.77 12.25
C LYS A 226 33.00 -25.57 11.24
N GLU A 227 33.05 -24.53 10.42
CA GLU A 227 32.03 -24.28 9.39
C GLU A 227 32.15 -25.27 8.24
N LEU A 228 33.38 -25.67 7.87
CA LEU A 228 33.63 -26.71 6.85
C LEU A 228 33.09 -28.07 7.31
N GLN A 229 33.37 -28.48 8.55
CA GLN A 229 32.85 -29.74 9.12
C GLN A 229 31.31 -29.73 9.19
N ARG A 230 30.71 -28.59 9.53
CA ARG A 230 29.24 -28.45 9.57
C ARG A 230 28.63 -28.57 8.18
N ALA A 231 29.26 -27.97 7.17
CA ALA A 231 28.83 -28.08 5.78
C ALA A 231 28.94 -29.53 5.27
N GLU A 232 30.03 -30.22 5.61
CA GLU A 232 30.26 -31.63 5.27
C GLU A 232 29.20 -32.56 5.89
N ILE A 233 28.91 -32.41 7.19
CA ILE A 233 27.86 -33.19 7.86
C ILE A 233 26.49 -32.92 7.23
N TYR A 234 26.19 -31.66 6.92
CA TYR A 234 24.91 -31.28 6.32
C TYR A 234 24.75 -31.90 4.93
N SER A 235 25.79 -31.85 4.09
CA SER A 235 25.81 -32.50 2.78
C SER A 235 25.67 -34.02 2.90
N ALA A 236 26.36 -34.67 3.85
CA ALA A 236 26.29 -36.12 4.04
C ALA A 236 24.91 -36.60 4.53
N LEU A 237 24.29 -35.89 5.48
CA LEU A 237 22.95 -36.19 5.97
C LEU A 237 21.90 -36.08 4.86
N PHE A 238 22.06 -35.09 3.97
CA PHE A 238 21.14 -34.88 2.86
C PHE A 238 21.27 -35.97 1.79
N THR A 239 22.49 -36.39 1.45
CA THR A 239 22.72 -37.52 0.54
C THR A 239 22.16 -38.82 1.11
N LYS A 240 22.28 -39.03 2.43
CA LYS A 240 21.75 -40.21 3.12
C LYS A 240 20.21 -40.22 3.12
N GLN A 241 19.57 -39.07 3.35
CA GLN A 241 18.11 -38.93 3.17
C GLN A 241 17.68 -39.23 1.74
N ARG A 242 18.48 -38.84 0.73
CA ARG A 242 18.23 -39.16 -0.69
C ARG A 242 18.22 -40.66 -0.99
N VAL A 243 19.15 -41.42 -0.40
CA VAL A 243 19.24 -42.88 -0.59
C VAL A 243 18.15 -43.62 0.18
N SER A 244 17.72 -43.10 1.34
CA SER A 244 16.69 -43.73 2.17
C SER A 244 15.25 -43.47 1.71
N PHE A 245 15.01 -42.39 0.96
CA PHE A 245 13.68 -42.02 0.44
C PHE A 245 13.66 -42.06 -1.09
N GLY A 246 14.15 -43.15 -1.71
CA GLY A 246 14.26 -43.32 -3.15
C GLY A 246 13.04 -42.83 -3.92
N ILE A 247 13.22 -41.72 -4.64
CA ILE A 247 12.33 -41.28 -5.71
C ILE A 247 13.20 -41.37 -6.96
N GLU A 248 12.99 -42.44 -7.72
CA GLU A 248 13.42 -42.55 -9.12
C GLU A 248 12.70 -41.51 -9.99
#